data_AF-A0A4V4HCC7-F1
#
_entry.id   AF-A0A4V4HCC7-F1
#
_cell.length_a   1.000
_cell.length_b   1.000
_cell.length_c   1.000
_cell.angle_alpha   90.00
_cell.angle_beta   90.00
_cell.angle_gamma   90.00
#
_symmetry.space_group_name_H-M   'P 1'
#
loop_
_entity.id
_entity.type
_entity.pdbx_description
1 polymer ?
#
loop_
_entity_poly.entity_id
_entity_poly.type
_entity_poly.pdbx_seq_one_letter_code
_entity_poly.pdbx_strand_id
1 'polypeptide(L)'
;MERASGASLDTVIDSMSNDSDLQTIATELSSALTHMSSLKHPHNKVGSVANDPFRNALVCCAACFSPKRMFDSVGNFHDYWRDVFLLTGSLLELYVNPFISQFPRNCGVHFTHMDLVPRNIIVDGTKITGIRD
;
A
#
# COMPACT_ATOMS: atom_id res chain seq x y z
N MET A 1 -19.82 6.15 -0.59
CA MET A 1 -19.44 5.12 0.41
C MET A 1 -20.19 5.39 1.69
N GLU A 2 -20.59 4.34 2.39
CA GLU A 2 -21.15 4.46 3.75
C GLU A 2 -20.05 4.86 4.74
N ARG A 3 -20.43 5.60 5.79
CA ARG A 3 -19.49 6.08 6.79
C ARG A 3 -19.21 4.96 7.80
N ALA A 4 -17.94 4.59 7.96
CA ALA A 4 -17.53 3.69 9.05
C ALA A 4 -17.84 4.32 10.41
N SER A 5 -18.39 3.52 11.33
CA SER A 5 -18.68 3.95 12.71
C SER A 5 -17.41 3.96 13.56
N GLY A 6 -17.32 4.90 14.50
CA GLY A 6 -16.20 4.97 15.45
C GLY A 6 -15.20 6.09 15.15
N ALA A 7 -13.98 5.91 15.66
CA ALA A 7 -12.90 6.89 15.62
C ALA A 7 -11.65 6.31 14.93
N SER A 8 -10.74 7.20 14.54
CA SER A 8 -9.46 6.81 13.96
C SER A 8 -8.55 6.22 15.04
N LEU A 9 -7.84 5.14 14.74
CA LEU A 9 -7.08 4.40 15.75
C LEU A 9 -6.04 5.27 16.46
N ASP A 10 -5.34 6.15 15.72
CA ASP A 10 -4.38 7.11 16.29
C ASP A 10 -4.96 8.02 17.39
N THR A 11 -6.27 8.29 17.35
CA THR A 11 -6.93 9.17 18.33
C THR A 11 -7.34 8.48 19.61
N VAL A 12 -7.40 7.14 19.61
CA VAL A 12 -7.92 6.35 20.74
C VAL A 12 -6.91 5.35 21.29
N ILE A 13 -5.84 5.05 20.54
CA ILE A 13 -4.85 4.02 20.89
C ILE A 13 -4.21 4.25 22.27
N ASP A 14 -3.89 5.49 22.61
CA ASP A 14 -3.26 5.84 23.90
C ASP A 14 -4.22 5.68 25.10
N SER A 15 -5.53 5.64 24.85
CA SER A 15 -6.55 5.43 25.88
C SER A 15 -6.89 3.95 26.10
N MET A 16 -6.44 3.06 25.20
CA MET A 16 -6.63 1.61 25.31
C MET A 16 -5.71 1.09 26.41
N SER A 17 -6.26 1.01 27.62
CA SER A 17 -5.48 0.85 28.85
C SER A 17 -4.94 -0.58 29.06
N ASN A 18 -5.43 -1.56 28.29
CA ASN A 18 -5.09 -2.97 28.45
C ASN A 18 -4.48 -3.55 27.18
N ASP A 19 -3.38 -4.28 27.33
CA ASP A 19 -2.71 -4.99 26.23
C ASP A 19 -3.67 -5.93 25.46
N SER A 20 -4.71 -6.46 26.11
CA SER A 20 -5.72 -7.31 25.48
C SER A 20 -6.47 -6.63 24.34
N ASP A 21 -6.72 -5.32 24.46
CA ASP A 21 -7.49 -4.55 23.48
C ASP A 21 -6.66 -4.31 22.22
N LEU A 22 -5.38 -3.96 22.41
CA LEU A 22 -4.41 -3.82 21.34
C LEU A 22 -4.15 -5.16 20.63
N GLN A 23 -4.08 -6.26 21.38
CA GLN A 23 -3.96 -7.61 20.79
C GLN A 23 -5.17 -8.00 19.97
N THR A 24 -6.37 -7.60 20.40
CA THR A 24 -7.61 -7.83 19.64
C THR A 24 -7.56 -7.11 18.29
N ILE A 25 -7.22 -5.81 18.30
CA ILE A 25 -7.10 -5.01 17.09
C ILE A 25 -6.00 -5.55 16.17
N ALA A 26 -4.84 -5.91 16.72
CA ALA A 26 -3.74 -6.50 15.96
C ALA A 26 -4.16 -7.83 15.29
N THR A 27 -4.94 -8.64 15.99
CA THR A 27 -5.47 -9.91 15.45
C THR A 27 -6.45 -9.66 14.31
N GLU A 28 -7.37 -8.71 14.46
CA GLU A 28 -8.31 -8.35 13.38
C GLU A 28 -7.57 -7.78 12.16
N LEU A 29 -6.59 -6.90 12.38
CA LEU A 29 -5.79 -6.32 11.30
C LEU A 29 -4.99 -7.40 10.55
N SER A 30 -4.38 -8.32 11.29
CA SER A 30 -3.66 -9.47 10.73
C SER A 30 -4.59 -10.36 9.89
N SER A 31 -5.82 -10.60 10.36
CA SER A 31 -6.83 -11.34 9.62
C SER A 31 -7.22 -10.63 8.32
N ALA A 32 -7.46 -9.33 8.37
CA ALA A 32 -7.78 -8.52 7.20
C ALA A 32 -6.64 -8.51 6.16
N LEU A 33 -5.39 -8.35 6.62
CA LEU A 33 -4.20 -8.40 5.77
C LEU A 33 -4.00 -9.79 5.15
N THR A 34 -4.21 -10.85 5.93
CA THR A 34 -4.15 -12.23 5.44
C THR A 34 -5.19 -12.44 4.35
N HIS A 35 -6.42 -11.99 4.57
CA HIS A 35 -7.47 -12.07 3.56
C HIS A 35 -7.10 -11.30 2.29
N MET A 36 -6.66 -10.04 2.42
CA MET A 36 -6.26 -9.19 1.30
C MET A 36 -5.11 -9.81 0.48
N SER A 37 -4.11 -10.37 1.16
CA SER A 37 -2.97 -11.03 0.49
C SER A 37 -3.35 -12.33 -0.22
N SER A 38 -4.43 -12.99 0.21
CA SER A 38 -4.95 -14.21 -0.42
C SER A 38 -5.72 -13.94 -1.73
N LEU A 39 -6.20 -12.70 -1.91
CA LEU A 39 -6.90 -12.30 -3.12
C LEU A 39 -5.91 -12.28 -4.30
N LYS A 40 -6.30 -12.89 -5.41
CA LYS A 40 -5.49 -12.94 -6.63
C LYS A 40 -6.00 -11.96 -7.65
N HIS A 41 -5.09 -11.17 -8.22
CA HIS A 41 -5.43 -10.35 -9.38
C HIS A 41 -5.73 -11.27 -10.58
N PRO A 42 -6.84 -11.09 -11.31
CA PRO A 42 -7.29 -12.02 -12.35
C PRO A 42 -6.29 -12.25 -13.47
N HIS A 43 -5.44 -11.26 -13.74
CA HIS A 43 -4.43 -11.32 -14.80
C HIS A 43 -2.99 -11.46 -14.27
N ASN A 44 -2.79 -11.61 -12.96
CA ASN A 44 -1.47 -11.65 -12.32
C ASN A 44 -0.54 -10.50 -12.77
N LYS A 45 -1.12 -9.32 -13.01
CA LYS A 45 -0.41 -8.10 -13.39
C LYS A 45 -0.27 -7.20 -12.18
N VAL A 46 0.71 -6.31 -12.23
CA VAL A 46 0.95 -5.28 -11.23
C VAL A 46 0.23 -4.00 -11.66
N GLY A 47 -0.79 -3.59 -10.91
CA GLY A 47 -1.66 -2.47 -11.25
C GLY A 47 -2.69 -2.19 -10.15
N SER A 48 -3.62 -1.29 -10.46
CA SER A 48 -4.73 -0.92 -9.59
C SER A 48 -5.72 -2.08 -9.42
N VAL A 49 -6.45 -2.08 -8.30
CA VAL A 49 -7.59 -2.98 -8.03
C VAL A 49 -8.68 -2.93 -9.11
N ALA A 50 -8.76 -1.83 -9.86
CA ALA A 50 -9.72 -1.66 -10.95
C ALA A 50 -9.30 -2.32 -12.27
N ASN A 51 -8.24 -3.15 -12.27
CA ASN A 51 -7.65 -3.73 -13.49
C ASN A 51 -7.09 -2.66 -14.46
N ASP A 52 -6.56 -1.58 -13.88
CA ASP A 52 -6.06 -0.40 -14.58
C ASP A 52 -4.60 -0.10 -14.18
N PRO A 53 -3.86 0.73 -14.94
CA PRO A 53 -2.56 1.21 -14.50
C PRO A 53 -2.63 1.94 -13.15
N PHE A 54 -1.53 1.96 -12.41
CA PHE A 54 -1.48 2.77 -11.19
C PHE A 54 -1.68 4.25 -11.49
N ARG A 55 -2.42 4.93 -10.61
CA ARG A 55 -2.46 6.40 -10.58
C ARG A 55 -1.20 6.87 -9.86
N ASN A 56 -0.38 7.68 -10.53
CA ASN A 56 0.82 8.22 -9.92
C ASN A 56 0.49 9.54 -9.20
N ALA A 57 0.57 9.56 -7.88
CA ALA A 57 0.52 10.78 -7.08
C ALA A 57 1.88 11.11 -6.41
N LEU A 58 2.92 10.30 -6.68
CA LEU A 58 4.20 10.33 -5.99
C LEU A 58 5.18 11.39 -6.53
N VAL A 59 4.96 11.91 -7.74
CA VAL A 59 5.86 12.88 -8.39
C VAL A 59 5.12 14.12 -8.89
N CYS A 60 5.75 15.29 -8.80
CA CYS A 60 5.15 16.58 -9.16
C CYS A 60 4.67 16.67 -10.63
N CYS A 61 5.24 15.89 -11.57
CA CYS A 61 4.63 15.66 -12.90
C CYS A 61 3.98 14.27 -13.01
N ALA A 62 3.00 14.01 -12.14
CA ALA A 62 2.17 12.81 -12.18
C ALA A 62 1.66 12.47 -13.59
N ALA A 63 1.25 13.47 -14.36
CA ALA A 63 0.79 13.28 -15.74
C ALA A 63 1.89 12.77 -16.70
N CYS A 64 3.14 13.21 -16.52
CA CYS A 64 4.27 12.76 -17.34
C CYS A 64 4.69 11.31 -17.01
N PHE A 65 4.57 10.93 -15.74
CA PHE A 65 5.16 9.71 -15.19
C PHE A 65 4.11 8.75 -14.63
N SER A 66 2.85 8.86 -15.08
CA SER A 66 1.85 7.84 -14.79
C SER A 66 2.08 6.63 -15.70
N PRO A 67 2.10 5.40 -15.16
CA PRO A 67 2.10 4.21 -15.99
C PRO A 67 0.92 4.23 -16.97
N LYS A 68 1.18 4.02 -18.26
CA LYS A 68 0.13 3.97 -19.29
C LYS A 68 -0.59 2.62 -19.35
N ARG A 69 0.01 1.59 -18.75
CA ARG A 69 -0.46 0.20 -18.72
C ARG A 69 -0.09 -0.43 -17.38
N MET A 70 -0.82 -1.47 -16.98
CA MET A 70 -0.35 -2.37 -15.92
C MET A 70 0.96 -3.05 -16.32
N PHE A 71 1.75 -3.47 -15.34
CA PHE A 71 3.01 -4.17 -15.58
C PHE A 71 2.79 -5.68 -15.59
N ASP A 72 3.45 -6.37 -16.51
CA ASP A 72 3.36 -7.83 -16.62
C ASP A 72 4.17 -8.57 -15.53
N SER A 73 5.06 -7.85 -14.82
CA SER A 73 5.89 -8.42 -13.76
C SER A 73 6.32 -7.36 -12.75
N VAL A 74 6.73 -7.79 -11.56
CA VAL A 74 7.34 -6.94 -10.52
C VAL A 74 8.66 -6.33 -11.02
N GLY A 75 9.45 -7.08 -11.81
CA GLY A 75 10.64 -6.54 -12.47
C GLY A 75 10.36 -5.34 -13.38
N ASN A 76 9.33 -5.42 -14.23
CA ASN A 76 8.94 -4.32 -15.11
C ASN A 76 8.46 -3.09 -14.31
N PHE A 77 7.76 -3.32 -13.20
CA PHE A 77 7.35 -2.27 -12.27
C PHE A 77 8.55 -1.56 -11.62
N HIS A 78 9.55 -2.32 -11.15
CA HIS A 78 10.78 -1.75 -10.57
C HIS A 78 11.61 -0.97 -11.59
N ASP A 79 11.75 -1.50 -12.81
CA ASP A 79 12.49 -0.80 -13.88
C ASP A 79 11.84 0.53 -14.24
N TYR A 80 10.51 0.56 -14.30
CA TYR A 80 9.76 1.79 -14.53
C TYR A 80 10.03 2.85 -13.46
N TRP A 81 9.92 2.48 -12.17
CA TRP A 81 10.15 3.43 -11.09
C TRP A 81 11.61 3.86 -10.96
N ARG A 82 12.57 2.96 -11.25
CA ARG A 82 13.98 3.36 -11.39
C ARG A 82 14.12 4.49 -12.40
N ASP A 83 13.57 4.32 -13.60
CA ASP A 83 13.68 5.31 -14.67
C ASP A 83 12.98 6.63 -14.28
N VAL A 84 11.81 6.56 -13.64
CA VAL A 84 11.13 7.75 -13.09
C VAL A 84 12.00 8.45 -12.04
N PHE A 85 12.61 7.73 -11.10
CA PHE A 85 13.46 8.32 -10.08
C PHE A 85 14.73 8.96 -10.67
N LEU A 86 15.34 8.34 -11.68
CA LEU A 86 16.49 8.92 -12.40
C LEU A 86 16.12 10.19 -13.18
N LEU A 87 14.89 10.27 -13.71
CA LEU A 87 14.43 11.42 -14.50
C LEU A 87 13.88 12.57 -13.65
N THR A 88 13.27 12.27 -12.50
CA THR A 88 12.58 13.26 -11.65
C THR A 88 13.39 13.68 -10.42
N GLY A 89 14.35 12.86 -9.99
CA GLY A 89 15.10 13.08 -8.77
C GLY A 89 16.40 13.86 -9.00
N SER A 90 16.88 14.49 -7.92
CA SER A 90 18.27 14.93 -7.76
C SER A 90 19.21 13.77 -7.37
N LEU A 91 18.69 12.53 -7.29
CA LEU A 91 19.43 11.36 -6.86
C LEU A 91 20.18 10.77 -8.06
N LEU A 92 21.51 10.86 -7.98
CA LEU A 92 22.41 10.22 -8.94
C LEU A 92 22.15 8.72 -9.00
N GLU A 93 22.48 8.11 -10.14
CA GLU A 93 22.43 6.67 -10.39
C GLU A 93 23.04 5.83 -9.25
N LEU A 94 24.08 6.38 -8.61
CA LEU A 94 24.77 5.84 -7.43
C LEU A 94 23.85 5.58 -6.23
N TYR A 95 22.70 6.25 -6.12
CA TYR A 95 21.74 6.05 -5.03
C TYR A 95 20.53 5.21 -5.47
N VAL A 96 20.03 5.44 -6.68
CA VAL A 96 18.81 4.77 -7.16
C VAL A 96 19.05 3.28 -7.40
N ASN A 97 20.16 2.91 -8.05
CA ASN A 97 20.42 1.51 -8.39
C ASN A 97 20.62 0.62 -7.15
N PRO A 98 21.42 1.01 -6.14
CA PRO A 98 21.53 0.22 -4.91
C PRO A 98 20.20 0.12 -4.15
N PHE A 99 19.41 1.20 -4.12
CA PHE A 99 18.09 1.16 -3.50
C PHE A 99 17.15 0.18 -4.21
N ILE A 100 16.98 0.30 -5.52
CA ILE A 100 16.07 -0.55 -6.29
C ILE A 100 16.52 -2.01 -6.30
N SER A 101 17.84 -2.26 -6.29
CA SER A 101 18.40 -3.63 -6.31
C SER A 101 18.05 -4.48 -5.08
N GLN A 102 17.65 -3.85 -3.98
CA GLN A 102 17.25 -4.56 -2.76
C GLN A 102 15.87 -5.19 -2.87
N PHE A 103 15.04 -4.75 -3.83
CA PHE A 103 13.68 -5.27 -3.96
C PHE A 103 13.64 -6.57 -4.77
N PRO A 104 12.83 -7.56 -4.35
CA PRO A 104 12.67 -8.81 -5.07
C PRO A 104 12.05 -8.56 -6.45
N ARG A 105 12.63 -9.14 -7.51
CA ARG A 105 12.14 -8.94 -8.88
C ARG A 105 11.13 -10.02 -9.33
N ASN A 106 11.19 -11.19 -8.70
CA ASN A 106 10.38 -12.37 -9.03
C ASN A 106 9.64 -12.85 -7.78
N CYS A 107 8.57 -12.15 -7.42
CA CYS A 107 7.72 -12.50 -6.26
C CYS A 107 6.23 -12.44 -6.65
N GLY A 108 5.39 -12.98 -5.77
CA GLY A 108 3.94 -12.88 -5.91
C GLY A 108 3.45 -11.45 -5.80
N VAL A 109 2.39 -11.12 -6.55
CA VAL A 109 1.70 -9.84 -6.46
C VAL A 109 0.52 -10.00 -5.52
N HIS A 110 0.48 -9.17 -4.49
CA HIS A 110 -0.56 -9.18 -3.47
C HIS A 110 -1.25 -7.83 -3.41
N PHE A 111 -2.54 -7.82 -3.09
CA PHE A 111 -3.24 -6.58 -2.80
C PHE A 111 -2.71 -5.97 -1.49
N THR A 112 -2.52 -4.66 -1.51
CA THR A 112 -2.06 -3.86 -0.37
C THR A 112 -2.78 -2.52 -0.36
N HIS A 113 -2.96 -1.95 0.83
CA HIS A 113 -3.49 -0.59 1.01
C HIS A 113 -2.43 0.49 0.76
N MET A 114 -1.14 0.15 0.78
CA MET A 114 0.02 1.06 0.64
C MET A 114 0.23 2.07 1.79
N ASP A 115 -0.82 2.73 2.30
CA ASP A 115 -0.73 3.64 3.46
C ASP A 115 -1.53 3.12 4.65
N LEU A 116 -1.18 1.92 5.13
CA LEU A 116 -1.85 1.31 6.28
C LEU A 116 -1.21 1.80 7.59
N VAL A 117 -1.68 2.95 8.04
CA VAL A 117 -1.24 3.62 9.28
C VAL A 117 -2.41 3.85 10.22
N PRO A 118 -2.19 4.07 11.54
CA PRO A 118 -3.28 4.20 12.51
C PRO A 118 -4.36 5.24 12.14
N ARG A 119 -3.99 6.37 11.51
CA ARG A 119 -4.94 7.40 11.05
C ARG A 119 -5.95 6.95 9.97
N ASN A 120 -5.63 5.83 9.31
CA ASN A 120 -6.37 5.24 8.20
C ASN A 120 -7.20 4.01 8.65
N ILE A 121 -7.13 3.64 9.93
CA ILE A 121 -7.89 2.53 10.52
C ILE A 121 -8.99 3.11 11.41
N ILE A 122 -10.24 2.74 11.17
CA ILE A 122 -11.40 3.16 11.97
C ILE A 122 -11.79 2.03 12.91
N VAL A 123 -11.94 2.37 14.20
CA VAL A 123 -12.29 1.42 15.27
C VAL A 123 -13.49 1.91 16.09
N ASP A 124 -14.29 0.95 16.54
CA ASP A 124 -15.36 1.14 17.52
C ASP A 124 -15.10 0.21 18.70
N GLY A 125 -14.54 0.75 19.79
CA GLY A 125 -13.90 -0.03 20.84
C GLY A 125 -12.69 -0.79 20.29
N THR A 126 -12.72 -2.13 20.35
CA THR A 126 -11.66 -3.01 19.85
C THR A 126 -11.91 -3.54 18.44
N LYS A 127 -13.05 -3.20 17.84
CA LYS A 127 -13.46 -3.70 16.52
C LYS A 127 -13.04 -2.75 15.41
N ILE A 128 -12.37 -3.26 14.38
CA ILE A 128 -12.11 -2.52 13.15
C ILE A 128 -13.40 -2.45 12.33
N THR A 129 -13.84 -1.23 12.05
CA THR A 129 -15.08 -0.97 11.29
C THR A 129 -14.80 -0.49 9.87
N GLY A 130 -13.57 -0.06 9.59
CA GLY A 130 -13.16 0.35 8.25
C GLY A 130 -11.66 0.64 8.14
N ILE A 131 -11.17 0.59 6.91
CA ILE A 131 -9.87 1.10 6.50
C ILE A 131 -10.13 2.09 5.37
N ARG A 132 -9.52 3.28 5.42
CA ARG A 132 -9.76 4.39 4.50
C ARG A 132 -8.46 4.96 3.95
N ASP A 133 -8.62 5.98 3.10
CA ASP A 133 -7.62 6.65 2.25
C ASP A 133 -7.51 5.97 0.88
#